data_AF-A0A964YN75-F1
#
_entry.id   AF-A0A964YN75-F1
#
_cell.length_a   1.000
_cell.length_b   1.000
_cell.length_c   1.000
_cell.angle_alpha   90.00
_cell.angle_beta   90.00
_cell.angle_gamma   90.00
#
_symmetry.space_group_name_H-M   'P 1'
#
loop_
_entity.id
_entity.type
_entity.pdbx_description
1 polymer ?
#
loop_
_entity_poly.entity_id
_entity_poly.type
_entity_poly.pdbx_seq_one_letter_code
_entity_poly.pdbx_strand_id
1 'polypeptide(L)'
;MQSYYAMLENRQQQGASLPLNYRPTFRSSAIFPVLENEHYHTRVLFMGYWLLKRNIREIGMLITLRNEKGGMLDRSYLMIDSSKAFSIHIKEILHRKGHVVDAFVGSLELEIFSTVDLVFPYPAFVINYFNEHFSTVVHSVGRIYNDVEDMTGNQEYEVREAGFDIYAGSGIVPFVAFTNGPWKNDRLTITYKVINDKNEALEGAFHVENLQSLQTSFLYFSDHIDALETFLGGKKGTINLGHNLQGLFPRFVVGNIDQHRTAMSITHSYYDCSPFNDAKSYWNSTDDRFLDSSIAIPLFLNEGFYTELIIYPIFAV
;
A
#
# COMPACT_ATOMS: atom_id res chain seq x y z
N MET A 1 -3.78 10.85 -8.33
CA MET A 1 -4.45 11.03 -7.03
C MET A 1 -5.62 12.01 -7.16
N GLN A 2 -6.67 11.87 -6.36
CA GLN A 2 -7.67 12.93 -6.10
C GLN A 2 -7.10 14.05 -5.23
N SER A 3 -7.54 15.29 -5.44
CA SER A 3 -7.35 16.37 -4.45
C SER A 3 -8.06 16.08 -3.12
N TYR A 4 -7.57 16.71 -2.04
CA TYR A 4 -8.19 16.61 -0.71
C TYR A 4 -9.66 17.09 -0.70
N TYR A 5 -9.96 18.21 -1.36
CA TYR A 5 -11.31 18.76 -1.41
C TYR A 5 -12.27 17.87 -2.23
N ALA A 6 -11.83 17.29 -3.34
CA ALA A 6 -12.63 16.31 -4.08
C ALA A 6 -12.95 15.08 -3.23
N MET A 7 -11.99 14.64 -2.41
CA MET A 7 -12.23 13.57 -1.44
C MET A 7 -13.24 13.96 -0.35
N LEU A 8 -13.23 15.22 0.12
CA LEU A 8 -14.20 15.73 1.10
C LEU A 8 -15.62 15.86 0.53
N GLU A 9 -15.77 16.35 -0.70
CA GLU A 9 -17.07 16.49 -1.37
C GLU A 9 -17.78 15.13 -1.49
N ASN A 10 -17.01 14.06 -1.71
CA ASN A 10 -17.52 12.69 -1.73
C ASN A 10 -17.85 12.10 -0.34
N ARG A 11 -17.45 12.77 0.75
CA ARG A 11 -17.57 12.31 2.16
C ARG A 11 -18.68 13.01 2.95
N GLN A 12 -19.82 13.31 2.34
CA GLN A 12 -20.91 13.86 3.13
C GLN A 12 -21.47 12.83 4.13
N GLN A 13 -21.67 13.28 5.37
CA GLN A 13 -22.07 12.46 6.53
C GLN A 13 -23.45 11.81 6.32
N GLN A 14 -23.73 10.74 7.08
CA GLN A 14 -25.08 10.15 7.15
C GLN A 14 -26.13 11.24 7.42
N GLY A 15 -27.08 11.41 6.49
CA GLY A 15 -28.16 12.39 6.61
C GLY A 15 -27.97 13.71 5.85
N ALA A 16 -26.82 13.94 5.22
CA ALA A 16 -26.63 15.08 4.32
C ALA A 16 -27.34 14.86 2.98
N SER A 17 -27.77 15.95 2.33
CA SER A 17 -28.32 15.91 0.97
C SER A 17 -27.21 15.53 -0.01
N LEU A 18 -27.27 14.29 -0.53
CA LEU A 18 -26.30 13.81 -1.50
C LEU A 18 -26.36 14.68 -2.77
N PRO A 19 -25.20 15.06 -3.35
CA PRO A 19 -25.18 15.81 -4.59
C PRO A 19 -25.80 14.99 -5.73
N LEU A 20 -26.30 15.67 -6.77
CA LEU A 20 -27.01 15.04 -7.90
C LEU A 20 -26.15 13.96 -8.60
N ASN A 21 -24.84 14.14 -8.61
CA ASN A 21 -23.85 13.25 -9.21
C ASN A 21 -23.26 12.24 -8.20
N TYR A 22 -23.81 12.11 -6.99
CA TYR A 22 -23.33 11.15 -6.02
C TYR A 22 -23.46 9.71 -6.54
N ARG A 23 -22.37 8.95 -6.43
CA ARG A 23 -22.36 7.54 -6.84
C ARG A 23 -22.05 6.64 -5.64
N PRO A 24 -22.99 5.78 -5.23
CA PRO A 24 -22.78 4.88 -4.11
C PRO A 24 -21.69 3.85 -4.43
N THR A 25 -20.93 3.46 -3.41
CA THR A 25 -19.87 2.46 -3.52
C THR A 25 -20.37 1.11 -3.02
N PHE A 26 -20.57 0.15 -3.93
CA PHE A 26 -20.99 -1.21 -3.57
C PHE A 26 -19.86 -2.25 -3.61
N ARG A 27 -18.71 -1.88 -4.19
CA ARG A 27 -17.49 -2.67 -4.21
C ARG A 27 -16.34 -1.90 -3.58
N SER A 28 -15.62 -2.56 -2.71
CA SER A 28 -14.35 -2.06 -2.17
C SER A 28 -13.30 -3.16 -2.29
N SER A 29 -12.04 -2.81 -2.54
CA SER A 29 -11.01 -3.84 -2.70
C SER A 29 -9.63 -3.37 -2.24
N ALA A 30 -8.77 -4.35 -1.95
CA ALA A 30 -7.34 -4.15 -1.80
C ALA A 30 -6.60 -5.35 -2.42
N ILE A 31 -5.42 -5.11 -2.98
CA ILE A 31 -4.58 -6.15 -3.58
C ILE A 31 -3.17 -6.10 -3.01
N PHE A 32 -2.81 -7.17 -2.32
CA PHE A 32 -1.56 -7.24 -1.58
C PHE A 32 -0.55 -8.09 -2.35
N PRO A 33 0.68 -7.60 -2.59
CA PRO A 33 1.83 -8.47 -2.81
C PRO A 33 1.97 -9.40 -1.61
N VAL A 34 2.20 -10.68 -1.84
CA VAL A 34 2.39 -11.66 -0.77
C VAL A 34 3.63 -12.49 -1.04
N LEU A 35 4.30 -12.88 0.04
CA LEU A 35 5.45 -13.77 -0.01
C LEU A 35 5.36 -14.80 1.13
N GLU A 36 5.67 -16.05 0.82
CA GLU A 36 5.57 -17.15 1.78
C GLU A 36 6.75 -18.10 1.53
N ASN A 37 7.59 -18.32 2.54
CA ASN A 37 8.70 -19.26 2.48
C ASN A 37 9.07 -19.73 3.91
N GLU A 38 10.24 -20.37 4.06
CA GLU A 38 10.72 -20.84 5.36
C GLU A 38 11.02 -19.72 6.37
N HIS A 39 11.29 -18.49 5.91
CA HIS A 39 11.68 -17.35 6.74
C HIS A 39 10.56 -16.34 6.94
N TYR A 40 9.61 -16.27 6.03
CA TYR A 40 8.61 -15.22 5.98
C TYR A 40 7.22 -15.79 5.70
N HIS A 41 6.27 -15.38 6.54
CA HIS A 41 4.87 -15.73 6.41
C HIS A 41 4.02 -14.48 6.15
N THR A 42 2.97 -14.64 5.35
CA THR A 42 2.02 -13.56 5.08
C THR A 42 0.63 -13.89 5.62
N ARG A 43 0.02 -12.91 6.29
CA ARG A 43 -1.41 -12.90 6.57
C ARG A 43 -2.03 -11.52 6.35
N VAL A 44 -3.32 -11.49 6.08
CA VAL A 44 -4.11 -10.25 6.08
C VAL A 44 -5.07 -10.25 7.26
N LEU A 45 -5.01 -9.19 8.04
CA LEU A 45 -5.79 -8.95 9.25
C LEU A 45 -6.83 -7.87 9.00
N PHE A 46 -8.05 -8.06 9.48
CA PHE A 46 -9.10 -7.05 9.39
C PHE A 46 -10.20 -7.26 10.43
N MET A 47 -11.10 -6.28 10.54
CA MET A 47 -12.28 -6.35 11.40
C MET A 47 -13.54 -6.16 10.55
N GLY A 48 -14.64 -6.83 10.90
CA GLY A 48 -15.97 -6.60 10.32
C GLY A 48 -16.57 -5.24 10.73
N TYR A 49 -15.83 -4.14 10.57
CA TYR A 49 -16.18 -2.82 11.12
C TYR A 49 -17.42 -2.18 10.47
N TRP A 50 -17.75 -2.59 9.24
CA TRP A 50 -18.93 -2.09 8.53
C TRP A 50 -20.23 -2.34 9.31
N LEU A 51 -20.32 -3.48 10.01
CA LEU A 51 -21.47 -3.81 10.84
C LEU A 51 -21.66 -2.80 11.98
N LEU A 52 -20.56 -2.29 12.55
CA LEU A 52 -20.59 -1.32 13.64
C LEU A 52 -20.75 0.12 13.14
N LYS A 53 -19.94 0.53 12.17
CA LYS A 53 -19.88 1.93 11.70
C LYS A 53 -21.02 2.30 10.75
N ARG A 54 -21.61 1.32 10.08
CA ARG A 54 -22.59 1.54 9.00
C ARG A 54 -23.89 0.76 9.18
N ASN A 55 -24.01 -0.06 10.23
CA ASN A 55 -25.17 -0.89 10.50
C ASN A 55 -25.56 -1.80 9.32
N ILE A 56 -24.55 -2.25 8.55
CA ILE A 56 -24.72 -3.21 7.46
C ILE A 56 -24.80 -4.60 8.09
N ARG A 57 -25.83 -5.40 7.78
CA ARG A 57 -26.04 -6.70 8.44
C ARG A 57 -25.01 -7.75 8.05
N GLU A 58 -24.69 -7.81 6.76
CA GLU A 58 -23.77 -8.78 6.19
C GLU A 58 -23.04 -8.19 4.98
N ILE A 59 -21.82 -8.66 4.75
CA ILE A 59 -20.98 -8.27 3.62
C ILE A 59 -20.38 -9.51 2.99
N GLY A 60 -20.47 -9.59 1.66
CA GLY A 60 -19.77 -10.63 0.91
C GLY A 60 -18.32 -10.25 0.69
N MET A 61 -17.40 -11.19 0.85
CA MET A 61 -16.00 -11.02 0.52
C MET A 61 -15.54 -12.10 -0.45
N LEU A 62 -14.94 -11.68 -1.57
CA LEU A 62 -14.24 -12.56 -2.49
C LEU A 62 -12.75 -12.49 -2.21
N ILE A 63 -12.13 -13.65 -2.01
CA ILE A 63 -10.70 -13.81 -1.74
C ILE A 63 -10.11 -14.46 -3.00
N THR A 64 -9.22 -13.76 -3.69
CA THR A 64 -8.55 -14.29 -4.89
C THR A 64 -7.04 -14.34 -4.67
N LEU A 65 -6.47 -15.54 -4.68
CA LEU A 65 -5.02 -15.77 -4.66
C LEU A 65 -4.51 -15.96 -6.09
N ARG A 66 -3.44 -15.24 -6.45
CA ARG A 66 -2.75 -15.36 -7.74
C ARG A 66 -1.29 -15.73 -7.54
N ASN A 67 -0.72 -16.44 -8.50
CA ASN A 67 0.72 -16.64 -8.58
C ASN A 67 1.46 -15.36 -8.98
N GLU A 68 2.79 -15.40 -8.94
CA GLU A 68 3.66 -14.28 -9.32
C GLU A 68 3.29 -13.67 -10.67
N LYS A 69 2.97 -14.49 -11.68
CA LYS A 69 2.64 -14.03 -13.04
C LYS A 69 1.21 -13.51 -13.23
N GLY A 70 0.43 -13.39 -12.14
CA GLY A 70 -0.96 -12.92 -12.17
C GLY A 70 -2.00 -13.98 -12.50
N GLY A 71 -1.59 -15.25 -12.65
CA GLY A 71 -2.50 -16.38 -12.86
C GLY A 71 -3.25 -16.72 -11.58
N MET A 72 -4.57 -16.84 -11.66
CA MET A 72 -5.42 -17.22 -10.52
C MET A 72 -5.15 -18.66 -10.07
N LEU A 73 -4.88 -18.84 -8.78
CA LEU A 73 -4.67 -20.15 -8.13
C LEU A 73 -5.88 -20.56 -7.29
N ASP A 74 -6.47 -19.62 -6.55
CA ASP A 74 -7.66 -19.85 -5.76
C ASP A 74 -8.61 -18.66 -5.81
N ARG A 75 -9.89 -18.97 -5.70
CA ARG A 75 -10.95 -18.00 -5.47
C ARG A 75 -11.98 -18.59 -4.52
N SER A 76 -12.18 -17.96 -3.38
CA SER A 76 -13.13 -18.38 -2.37
C SER A 76 -13.98 -17.21 -1.87
N TYR A 77 -15.14 -17.55 -1.31
CA TYR A 77 -16.10 -16.58 -0.80
C TYR A 77 -16.23 -16.71 0.72
N LEU A 78 -16.32 -15.58 1.41
CA LEU A 78 -16.59 -15.48 2.83
C LEU A 78 -17.73 -14.49 3.07
N MET A 79 -18.73 -14.87 3.88
CA MET A 79 -19.71 -13.93 4.41
C MET A 79 -19.19 -13.35 5.72
N ILE A 80 -19.24 -12.02 5.86
CA ILE A 80 -18.92 -11.28 7.08
C ILE A 80 -20.25 -10.85 7.71
N ASP A 81 -20.64 -11.55 8.77
CA ASP A 81 -21.90 -11.37 9.51
C ASP A 81 -21.66 -11.03 11.00
N SER A 82 -20.41 -10.81 11.38
CA SER A 82 -20.00 -10.48 12.74
C SER A 82 -18.87 -9.45 12.78
N SER A 83 -18.88 -8.59 13.80
CA SER A 83 -17.92 -7.50 13.98
C SER A 83 -16.59 -7.93 14.62
N LYS A 84 -16.23 -9.21 14.49
CA LYS A 84 -14.98 -9.77 15.03
C LYS A 84 -13.76 -9.41 14.18
N ALA A 85 -12.58 -9.75 14.71
CA ALA A 85 -11.35 -9.76 13.93
C ALA A 85 -11.26 -11.05 13.08
N PHE A 86 -10.72 -10.90 11.89
CA PHE A 86 -10.48 -11.97 10.92
C PHE A 86 -8.98 -11.99 10.56
N SER A 87 -8.48 -13.18 10.25
CA SER A 87 -7.13 -13.40 9.76
C SER A 87 -7.19 -14.37 8.59
N ILE A 88 -6.55 -13.99 7.48
CA ILE A 88 -6.40 -14.84 6.29
C ILE A 88 -4.92 -15.15 6.13
N HIS A 89 -4.53 -16.41 6.30
CA HIS A 89 -3.15 -16.86 6.17
C HIS A 89 -2.90 -17.43 4.77
N ILE A 90 -1.83 -16.98 4.11
CA ILE A 90 -1.49 -17.44 2.75
C ILE A 90 -1.15 -18.92 2.74
N LYS A 91 -0.36 -19.37 3.73
CA LYS A 91 0.00 -20.79 3.91
C LYS A 91 -1.23 -21.73 3.94
N GLU A 92 -2.29 -21.33 4.63
CA GLU A 92 -3.52 -22.12 4.72
C GLU A 92 -4.24 -22.23 3.36
N ILE A 93 -4.23 -21.17 2.56
CA ILE A 93 -4.81 -21.20 1.21
C ILE A 93 -3.99 -22.13 0.31
N LEU A 94 -2.66 -22.00 0.32
CA LEU A 94 -1.75 -22.83 -0.48
C LEU A 94 -1.89 -24.32 -0.13
N HIS A 95 -1.85 -24.67 1.15
CA HIS A 95 -1.99 -26.05 1.62
C HIS A 95 -3.31 -26.69 1.21
N ARG A 96 -4.44 -25.95 1.32
CA ARG A 96 -5.77 -26.47 0.92
C ARG A 96 -5.85 -26.82 -0.57
N LYS A 97 -4.98 -26.28 -1.40
CA LYS A 97 -4.91 -26.55 -2.84
C LYS A 97 -3.85 -27.58 -3.23
N GLY A 98 -3.17 -28.17 -2.25
CA GLY A 98 -2.06 -29.09 -2.52
C GLY A 98 -0.84 -28.38 -3.10
N HIS A 99 -0.75 -27.05 -2.98
CA HIS A 99 0.47 -26.33 -3.29
C HIS A 99 1.43 -26.46 -2.11
N VAL A 100 2.35 -27.41 -2.22
CA VAL A 100 3.54 -27.46 -1.38
C VAL A 100 4.63 -26.71 -2.15
N VAL A 101 4.94 -25.51 -1.68
CA VAL A 101 5.95 -24.63 -2.30
C VAL A 101 6.91 -24.20 -1.21
N ASP A 102 8.21 -24.43 -1.46
CA ASP A 102 9.30 -24.01 -0.59
C ASP A 102 9.36 -22.48 -0.48
N ALA A 103 9.01 -21.80 -1.58
CA ALA A 103 8.84 -20.37 -1.65
C ALA A 103 7.71 -20.01 -2.62
N PHE A 104 6.95 -18.97 -2.28
CA PHE A 104 5.83 -18.45 -3.04
C PHE A 104 5.87 -16.93 -3.04
N VAL A 105 5.65 -16.37 -4.24
CA VAL A 105 5.38 -14.94 -4.46
C VAL A 105 4.12 -14.86 -5.30
N GLY A 106 3.26 -13.89 -5.00
CA GLY A 106 2.02 -13.70 -5.71
C GLY A 106 1.21 -12.55 -5.14
N SER A 107 -0.09 -12.53 -5.39
CA SER A 107 -0.99 -11.53 -4.80
C SER A 107 -2.22 -12.14 -4.16
N LEU A 108 -2.66 -11.50 -3.07
CA LEU A 108 -3.97 -11.74 -2.46
C LEU A 108 -4.84 -10.51 -2.71
N GLU A 109 -5.90 -10.67 -3.49
CA GLU A 109 -6.93 -9.66 -3.67
C GLU A 109 -8.13 -9.98 -2.80
N LEU A 110 -8.58 -8.98 -2.04
CA LEU A 110 -9.76 -9.06 -1.19
C LEU A 110 -10.78 -8.04 -1.70
N GLU A 111 -11.93 -8.53 -2.15
CA GLU A 111 -13.01 -7.70 -2.69
C GLU A 111 -14.24 -7.80 -1.78
N ILE A 112 -14.70 -6.66 -1.29
CA ILE A 112 -15.88 -6.48 -0.45
C ILE A 112 -17.04 -6.07 -1.34
N PHE A 113 -18.16 -6.79 -1.21
CA PHE A 113 -19.41 -6.53 -1.89
C PHE A 113 -20.51 -6.29 -0.87
N SER A 114 -21.27 -5.21 -1.06
CA SER A 114 -22.34 -4.82 -0.16
C SER A 114 -23.58 -4.42 -0.95
N THR A 115 -24.75 -4.75 -0.41
CA THR A 115 -26.05 -4.27 -0.90
C THR A 115 -26.36 -2.85 -0.42
N VAL A 116 -25.55 -2.32 0.49
CA VAL A 116 -25.63 -0.97 1.05
C VAL A 116 -24.34 -0.22 0.74
N ASP A 117 -24.47 1.08 0.54
CA ASP A 117 -23.36 1.95 0.22
C ASP A 117 -22.24 1.97 1.30
N LEU A 118 -21.06 1.55 0.88
CA LEU A 118 -19.83 1.47 1.67
C LEU A 118 -19.16 2.84 1.85
N VAL A 119 -19.49 3.84 1.03
CA VAL A 119 -18.87 5.17 0.91
C VAL A 119 -17.43 5.15 0.42
N PHE A 120 -16.63 4.19 0.86
CA PHE A 120 -15.21 4.08 0.53
C PHE A 120 -14.95 2.86 -0.35
N PRO A 121 -14.28 3.04 -1.50
CA PRO A 121 -13.83 1.91 -2.32
C PRO A 121 -12.57 1.24 -1.74
N TYR A 122 -12.05 1.75 -0.62
CA TYR A 122 -10.84 1.27 0.04
C TYR A 122 -11.17 0.66 1.41
N PRO A 123 -10.98 -0.65 1.62
CA PRO A 123 -11.30 -1.31 2.87
C PRO A 123 -10.17 -1.11 3.89
N ALA A 124 -10.49 -1.18 5.17
CA ALA A 124 -9.48 -1.12 6.24
C ALA A 124 -8.93 -2.52 6.56
N PHE A 125 -7.94 -2.95 5.78
CA PHE A 125 -7.22 -4.21 5.93
C PHE A 125 -5.77 -3.94 6.32
N VAL A 126 -5.08 -4.95 6.82
CA VAL A 126 -3.67 -4.84 7.22
C VAL A 126 -2.95 -6.08 6.74
N ILE A 127 -1.97 -5.92 5.85
CA ILE A 127 -1.04 -7.01 5.55
C ILE A 127 0.03 -7.09 6.63
N ASN A 128 0.36 -8.30 7.02
CA ASN A 128 1.38 -8.60 8.00
C ASN A 128 2.36 -9.62 7.41
N TYR A 129 3.62 -9.19 7.29
CA TYR A 129 4.74 -10.11 7.12
C TYR A 129 5.35 -10.41 8.48
N PHE A 130 5.54 -11.69 8.79
CA PHE A 130 5.98 -12.10 10.12
C PHE A 130 6.72 -13.44 10.11
N ASN A 131 7.45 -13.67 11.19
CA ASN A 131 7.96 -14.97 11.62
C ASN A 131 8.05 -15.00 13.16
N GLU A 132 8.84 -15.91 13.73
CA GLU A 132 9.02 -16.02 15.18
C GLU A 132 9.81 -14.85 15.80
N HIS A 133 10.55 -14.08 15.00
CA HIS A 133 11.47 -13.03 15.43
C HIS A 133 11.02 -11.61 15.06
N PHE A 134 10.15 -11.45 14.06
CA PHE A 134 9.62 -10.14 13.68
C PHE A 134 8.15 -10.20 13.27
N SER A 135 7.49 -9.04 13.35
CA SER A 135 6.16 -8.82 12.79
C SER A 135 6.07 -7.37 12.32
N THR A 136 5.90 -7.18 11.03
CA THR A 136 5.74 -5.85 10.42
C THR A 136 4.42 -5.78 9.68
N VAL A 137 3.76 -4.62 9.74
CA VAL A 137 2.41 -4.44 9.24
C VAL A 137 2.30 -3.15 8.47
N VAL A 138 1.44 -3.17 7.45
CA VAL A 138 1.04 -1.96 6.76
C VAL A 138 -0.45 -2.04 6.46
N HIS A 139 -1.15 -0.92 6.73
CA HIS A 139 -2.55 -0.79 6.37
C HIS A 139 -2.69 -0.86 4.84
N SER A 140 -3.83 -1.37 4.36
CA SER A 140 -4.22 -1.60 2.97
C SER A 140 -3.32 -0.94 1.94
N VAL A 141 -2.85 -1.74 0.99
CA VAL A 141 -1.95 -1.33 -0.09
C VAL A 141 -2.58 -1.72 -1.41
N GLY A 142 -2.44 -0.85 -2.42
CA GLY A 142 -2.95 -1.06 -3.77
C GLY A 142 -4.45 -1.36 -3.89
N ARG A 143 -5.06 -1.02 -5.03
CA ARG A 143 -6.32 -1.67 -5.44
C ARG A 143 -6.54 -1.56 -6.94
N ILE A 144 -7.26 -2.51 -7.50
CA ILE A 144 -7.78 -2.39 -8.85
C ILE A 144 -9.02 -1.48 -8.79
N TYR A 145 -9.07 -0.48 -9.67
CA TYR A 145 -10.22 0.41 -9.77
C TYR A 145 -11.51 -0.38 -10.03
N ASN A 146 -12.62 0.08 -9.46
CA ASN A 146 -13.93 -0.54 -9.61
C ASN A 146 -14.43 -0.44 -11.06
N ASP A 147 -14.20 0.71 -11.69
CA ASP A 147 -14.57 1.00 -13.07
C ASP A 147 -13.78 2.21 -13.63
N VAL A 148 -14.12 2.61 -14.86
CA VAL A 148 -13.46 3.72 -15.57
C VAL A 148 -13.66 5.05 -14.84
N GLU A 149 -14.82 5.31 -14.26
CA GLU A 149 -15.09 6.57 -13.57
C GLU A 149 -14.30 6.67 -12.27
N ASP A 150 -14.18 5.57 -11.52
CA ASP A 150 -13.32 5.47 -10.35
C ASP A 150 -11.84 5.68 -10.72
N MET A 151 -11.39 5.10 -11.84
CA MET A 151 -10.03 5.34 -12.35
C MET A 151 -9.80 6.81 -12.72
N THR A 152 -10.65 7.39 -13.56
CA THR A 152 -10.54 8.78 -14.01
C THR A 152 -10.61 9.73 -12.82
N GLY A 153 -11.52 9.48 -11.88
CA GLY A 153 -11.66 10.26 -10.66
C GLY A 153 -10.39 10.25 -9.81
N ASN A 154 -9.58 9.19 -9.84
CA ASN A 154 -8.33 9.08 -9.08
C ASN A 154 -7.07 9.52 -9.83
N GLN A 155 -7.20 10.04 -11.04
CA GLN A 155 -6.11 10.46 -11.91
C GLN A 155 -6.04 11.99 -12.12
N GLU A 156 -6.60 12.80 -11.21
CA GLU A 156 -6.50 14.28 -11.27
C GLU A 156 -5.04 14.75 -11.30
N TYR A 157 -4.18 14.13 -10.49
CA TYR A 157 -2.73 14.38 -10.46
C TYR A 157 -1.91 13.12 -10.74
N GLU A 158 -0.87 13.24 -11.56
CA GLU A 158 0.21 12.25 -11.66
C GLU A 158 1.26 12.54 -10.58
N VAL A 159 1.42 11.63 -9.63
CA VAL A 159 2.23 11.82 -8.44
C VAL A 159 3.32 10.76 -8.35
N ARG A 160 4.44 11.10 -7.72
CA ARG A 160 5.48 10.12 -7.40
C ARG A 160 5.15 9.43 -6.08
N GLU A 161 5.64 8.21 -5.92
CA GLU A 161 5.58 7.43 -4.68
C GLU A 161 6.81 7.74 -3.82
N ALA A 162 6.62 8.22 -2.60
CA ALA A 162 7.65 8.71 -1.69
C ALA A 162 7.27 8.41 -0.22
N GLY A 163 7.94 9.05 0.74
CA GLY A 163 7.55 8.99 2.15
C GLY A 163 8.02 7.73 2.89
N PHE A 164 9.19 7.21 2.52
CA PHE A 164 9.83 6.09 3.21
C PHE A 164 11.36 6.18 3.13
N ASP A 165 12.02 5.62 4.14
CA ASP A 165 13.48 5.54 4.22
C ASP A 165 14.00 4.25 3.60
N ILE A 166 15.19 4.35 3.02
CA ILE A 166 15.96 3.24 2.48
C ILE A 166 17.36 3.19 3.09
N TYR A 167 17.85 1.97 3.26
CA TYR A 167 19.20 1.64 3.69
C TYR A 167 19.78 0.66 2.69
N ALA A 168 21.04 0.83 2.30
CA ALA A 168 21.74 -0.12 1.44
C ALA A 168 23.12 -0.43 2.04
N GLY A 169 23.49 -1.71 1.98
CA GLY A 169 24.72 -2.25 2.54
C GLY A 169 24.52 -2.95 3.89
N SER A 170 25.57 -3.65 4.36
CA SER A 170 25.55 -4.43 5.60
C SER A 170 24.41 -5.47 5.68
N GLY A 171 24.09 -6.12 4.56
CA GLY A 171 23.01 -7.10 4.47
C GLY A 171 21.59 -6.52 4.51
N ILE A 172 21.44 -5.20 4.41
CA ILE A 172 20.14 -4.55 4.27
C ILE A 172 19.86 -4.26 2.80
N VAL A 173 18.69 -4.71 2.33
CA VAL A 173 18.25 -4.57 0.94
C VAL A 173 16.92 -3.81 0.89
N PRO A 174 16.90 -2.59 0.33
CA PRO A 174 15.67 -1.81 0.20
C PRO A 174 14.88 -2.27 -1.02
N PHE A 175 13.55 -2.27 -0.92
CA PHE A 175 12.68 -2.82 -1.95
C PHE A 175 11.38 -2.04 -2.15
N VAL A 176 10.75 -2.29 -3.30
CA VAL A 176 9.37 -1.94 -3.61
C VAL A 176 8.63 -3.18 -4.11
N ALA A 177 7.42 -3.38 -3.61
CA ALA A 177 6.55 -4.48 -4.00
C ALA A 177 5.15 -3.98 -4.36
N PHE A 178 4.65 -4.47 -5.49
CA PHE A 178 3.35 -4.09 -6.03
C PHE A 178 2.77 -5.20 -6.89
N THR A 179 1.47 -5.09 -7.19
CA THR A 179 0.81 -5.90 -8.21
C THR A 179 0.42 -4.99 -9.36
N ASN A 180 0.75 -5.40 -10.58
CA ASN A 180 0.39 -4.67 -11.79
C ASN A 180 -1.14 -4.54 -11.90
N GLY A 181 -1.60 -3.55 -12.66
CA GLY A 181 -3.01 -3.45 -13.00
C GLY A 181 -3.49 -4.55 -13.96
N PRO A 182 -4.75 -4.44 -14.42
CA PRO A 182 -5.37 -5.44 -15.29
C PRO A 182 -4.77 -5.48 -16.71
N TRP A 183 -3.94 -4.51 -17.08
CA TRP A 183 -3.32 -4.44 -18.40
C TRP A 183 -1.85 -4.82 -18.34
N LYS A 184 -1.40 -5.56 -19.35
CA LYS A 184 0.03 -5.84 -19.54
C LYS A 184 0.77 -4.50 -19.72
N ASN A 185 1.93 -4.39 -19.09
CA ASN A 185 2.87 -3.30 -19.34
C ASN A 185 4.11 -3.88 -20.01
N ASP A 186 4.26 -3.63 -21.31
CA ASP A 186 5.38 -4.17 -22.10
C ASP A 186 6.73 -3.66 -21.60
N ARG A 187 6.76 -2.43 -21.07
CA ARG A 187 7.97 -1.80 -20.54
C ARG A 187 7.62 -0.87 -19.37
N LEU A 188 7.62 -1.44 -18.17
CA LEU A 188 7.52 -0.66 -16.95
C LEU A 188 8.76 0.21 -16.82
N THR A 189 8.56 1.51 -16.68
CA THR A 189 9.63 2.46 -16.37
C THR A 189 9.45 2.97 -14.95
N ILE A 190 10.47 2.79 -14.12
CA ILE A 190 10.54 3.39 -12.79
C ILE A 190 11.63 4.45 -12.82
N THR A 191 11.25 5.71 -12.63
CA THR A 191 12.21 6.80 -12.40
C THR A 191 12.43 6.95 -10.91
N TYR A 192 13.65 7.25 -10.47
CA TYR A 192 13.97 7.41 -9.06
C TYR A 192 14.71 8.71 -8.79
N LYS A 193 14.55 9.20 -7.57
CA LYS A 193 15.38 10.23 -6.96
C LYS A 193 15.68 9.79 -5.53
N VAL A 194 16.94 9.46 -5.25
CA VAL A 194 17.42 9.11 -3.92
C VAL A 194 18.05 10.33 -3.29
N ILE A 195 17.76 10.60 -2.03
CA ILE A 195 18.36 11.68 -1.24
C ILE A 195 19.11 11.05 -0.06
N ASN A 196 20.40 11.34 0.09
CA ASN A 196 21.21 10.81 1.19
C ASN A 196 21.19 11.70 2.44
N ASP A 197 21.92 11.31 3.49
CA ASP A 197 22.02 12.03 4.77
C ASP A 197 22.67 13.42 4.65
N LYS A 198 23.31 13.72 3.52
CA LYS A 198 23.94 15.02 3.21
C LYS A 198 23.07 15.90 2.31
N ASN A 199 21.83 15.50 2.04
CA ASN A 199 20.91 16.14 1.08
C ASN A 199 21.44 16.17 -0.37
N GLU A 200 22.36 15.28 -0.72
CA GLU A 200 22.77 15.07 -2.11
C GLU A 200 21.72 14.20 -2.80
N ALA A 201 21.55 14.38 -4.12
CA ALA A 201 20.57 13.66 -4.91
C ALA A 201 21.24 12.74 -5.95
N LEU A 202 20.73 11.51 -6.06
CA LEU A 202 21.04 10.55 -7.11
C LEU A 202 19.75 10.23 -7.89
N GLU A 203 19.72 10.58 -9.17
CA GLU A 203 18.54 10.42 -10.02
C GLU A 203 18.82 9.49 -11.20
N GLY A 204 17.80 8.77 -11.65
CA GLY A 204 17.91 7.86 -12.78
C GLY A 204 16.60 7.13 -13.07
N ALA A 205 16.70 6.10 -13.89
CA ALA A 205 15.57 5.22 -14.22
C ALA A 205 16.03 3.79 -14.49
N PHE A 206 15.15 2.83 -14.23
CA PHE A 206 15.34 1.45 -14.63
C PHE A 206 14.03 0.89 -15.23
N HIS A 207 14.14 -0.25 -15.90
CA HIS A 207 13.04 -0.85 -16.65
C HIS A 207 12.80 -2.31 -16.26
N VAL A 208 11.53 -2.70 -16.29
CA VAL A 208 11.09 -4.09 -16.19
C VAL A 208 10.28 -4.42 -17.43
N GLU A 209 10.76 -5.37 -18.22
CA GLU A 209 10.14 -5.77 -19.48
C GLU A 209 9.01 -6.79 -19.25
N ASN A 210 7.96 -6.69 -20.06
CA ASN A 210 6.87 -7.66 -20.16
C ASN A 210 6.16 -7.99 -18.84
N LEU A 211 5.80 -6.97 -18.07
CA LEU A 211 5.01 -7.12 -16.85
C LEU A 211 3.57 -7.56 -17.21
N GLN A 212 3.20 -8.78 -16.84
CA GLN A 212 1.89 -9.35 -17.17
C GLN A 212 0.75 -8.67 -16.40
N SER A 213 -0.48 -8.85 -16.89
CA SER A 213 -1.69 -8.43 -16.17
C SER A 213 -1.70 -9.05 -14.78
N LEU A 214 -1.93 -8.22 -13.75
CA LEU A 214 -1.99 -8.65 -12.34
C LEU A 214 -0.73 -9.39 -11.84
N GLN A 215 0.41 -9.22 -12.53
CA GLN A 215 1.70 -9.76 -12.08
C GLN A 215 2.12 -9.07 -10.78
N THR A 216 2.58 -9.84 -9.80
CA THR A 216 3.22 -9.31 -8.61
C THR A 216 4.72 -9.22 -8.82
N SER A 217 5.31 -8.11 -8.40
CA SER A 217 6.75 -7.87 -8.47
C SER A 217 7.29 -7.43 -7.12
N PHE A 218 8.39 -8.02 -6.70
CA PHE A 218 9.28 -7.52 -5.65
C PHE A 218 10.56 -7.06 -6.34
N LEU A 219 10.80 -5.75 -6.35
CA LEU A 219 11.98 -5.15 -6.98
C LEU A 219 12.91 -4.65 -5.88
N TYR A 220 14.14 -5.16 -5.87
CA TYR A 220 15.18 -4.74 -4.94
C TYR A 220 15.97 -3.59 -5.59
N PHE A 221 16.07 -2.44 -4.92
CA PHE A 221 16.70 -1.29 -5.55
C PHE A 221 18.20 -1.50 -5.80
N SER A 222 18.86 -2.32 -4.98
CA SER A 222 20.27 -2.68 -5.18
C SER A 222 20.52 -3.42 -6.50
N ASP A 223 19.53 -4.10 -7.06
CA ASP A 223 19.63 -4.79 -8.35
C ASP A 223 19.46 -3.84 -9.55
N HIS A 224 19.05 -2.60 -9.29
CA HIS A 224 18.65 -1.62 -10.31
C HIS A 224 19.40 -0.28 -10.22
N ILE A 225 20.08 -0.02 -9.10
CA ILE A 225 20.78 1.22 -8.80
C ILE A 225 22.18 0.87 -8.29
N ASP A 226 23.12 0.61 -9.20
CA ASP A 226 24.48 0.14 -8.88
C ASP A 226 25.21 1.03 -7.86
N ALA A 227 25.00 2.35 -7.93
CA ALA A 227 25.64 3.31 -7.05
C ALA A 227 24.97 3.43 -5.67
N LEU A 228 23.86 2.73 -5.39
CA LEU A 228 23.01 2.98 -4.22
C LEU A 228 23.74 2.81 -2.89
N GLU A 229 24.44 1.68 -2.70
CA GLU A 229 25.17 1.40 -1.47
C GLU A 229 26.29 2.42 -1.22
N THR A 230 27.09 2.69 -2.26
CA THR A 230 28.17 3.68 -2.19
C THR A 230 27.63 5.09 -1.91
N PHE A 231 26.49 5.45 -2.54
CA PHE A 231 25.86 6.75 -2.40
C PHE A 231 25.27 7.00 -1.00
N LEU A 232 24.66 5.96 -0.41
CA LEU A 232 24.14 6.02 0.96
C LEU A 232 25.24 5.89 2.02
N GLY A 233 26.37 5.24 1.70
CA GLY A 233 27.53 5.15 2.61
C GLY A 233 27.20 4.51 3.97
N GLY A 234 26.26 3.56 4.00
CA GLY A 234 25.77 2.93 5.24
C GLY A 234 24.89 3.82 6.12
N LYS A 235 24.46 4.99 5.63
CA LYS A 235 23.49 5.87 6.28
C LYS A 235 22.10 5.72 5.66
N LYS A 236 21.10 6.27 6.35
CA LYS A 236 19.74 6.33 5.84
C LYS A 236 19.63 7.33 4.69
N GLY A 237 18.81 7.02 3.71
CA GLY A 237 18.35 7.97 2.70
C GLY A 237 16.85 7.84 2.47
N THR A 238 16.30 8.67 1.60
CA THR A 238 14.91 8.59 1.13
C THR A 238 14.87 8.40 -0.38
N ILE A 239 13.75 7.93 -0.92
CA ILE A 239 13.59 7.72 -2.36
C ILE A 239 12.20 8.11 -2.84
N ASN A 240 12.15 8.79 -3.99
CA ASN A 240 10.92 9.14 -4.70
C ASN A 240 10.86 8.41 -6.04
N LEU A 241 9.79 7.68 -6.30
CA LEU A 241 9.61 6.82 -7.46
C LEU A 241 8.51 7.36 -8.39
N GLY A 242 8.82 7.62 -9.65
CA GLY A 242 7.81 7.80 -10.70
C GLY A 242 7.58 6.49 -11.45
N HIS A 243 6.37 6.23 -11.93
CA HIS A 243 6.04 4.99 -12.65
C HIS A 243 4.98 5.19 -13.75
N ASN A 244 4.95 4.30 -14.74
CA ASN A 244 3.93 4.27 -15.79
C ASN A 244 2.87 3.16 -15.64
N LEU A 245 2.68 2.61 -14.43
CA LEU A 245 1.62 1.62 -14.15
C LEU A 245 0.21 2.21 -14.37
N GLN A 246 -0.71 1.38 -14.85
CA GLN A 246 -2.09 1.79 -15.19
C GLN A 246 -3.13 0.82 -14.60
N GLY A 247 -4.35 1.31 -14.36
CA GLY A 247 -5.48 0.50 -13.89
C GLY A 247 -5.35 0.02 -12.43
N LEU A 248 -4.44 0.64 -11.69
CA LEU A 248 -4.12 0.39 -10.29
C LEU A 248 -4.17 1.73 -9.55
N PHE A 249 -4.78 1.74 -8.36
CA PHE A 249 -4.59 2.80 -7.38
C PHE A 249 -3.25 2.57 -6.66
N PRO A 250 -2.25 3.44 -6.85
CA PRO A 250 -0.90 3.19 -6.37
C PRO A 250 -0.79 3.55 -4.89
N ARG A 251 -0.16 2.65 -4.12
CA ARG A 251 0.29 2.73 -2.72
C ARG A 251 1.08 1.45 -2.50
N PHE A 252 2.35 1.44 -2.89
CA PHE A 252 3.15 0.22 -2.93
C PHE A 252 3.59 -0.21 -1.55
N VAL A 253 3.81 -1.51 -1.36
CA VAL A 253 4.51 -1.99 -0.17
C VAL A 253 5.99 -1.67 -0.37
N VAL A 254 6.59 -0.93 0.53
CA VAL A 254 7.98 -0.50 0.44
C VAL A 254 8.67 -0.74 1.77
N GLY A 255 9.99 -0.91 1.74
CA GLY A 255 10.71 -1.16 2.99
C GLY A 255 12.13 -1.64 2.81
N ASN A 256 12.64 -2.23 3.88
CA ASN A 256 14.01 -2.72 3.98
C ASN A 256 14.00 -4.15 4.52
N ILE A 257 14.72 -5.05 3.86
CA ILE A 257 14.94 -6.43 4.30
C ILE A 257 16.30 -6.50 4.97
N ASP A 258 16.35 -6.95 6.21
CA ASP A 258 17.57 -7.32 6.92
C ASP A 258 17.83 -8.83 6.70
N GLN A 259 18.78 -9.14 5.82
CA GLN A 259 19.13 -10.52 5.47
C GLN A 259 19.79 -11.27 6.61
N HIS A 260 20.48 -10.58 7.53
CA HIS A 260 21.14 -11.23 8.66
C HIS A 260 20.16 -11.69 9.73
N ARG A 261 19.11 -10.89 9.96
CA ARG A 261 18.05 -11.20 10.93
C ARG A 261 16.85 -11.91 10.32
N THR A 262 16.84 -12.10 9.00
CA THR A 262 15.66 -12.61 8.27
C THR A 262 14.41 -11.84 8.69
N ALA A 263 14.52 -10.51 8.68
CA ALA A 263 13.49 -9.59 9.14
C ALA A 263 13.23 -8.51 8.12
N MET A 264 12.04 -7.92 8.16
CA MET A 264 11.67 -6.83 7.28
C MET A 264 11.01 -5.71 8.06
N SER A 265 11.28 -4.47 7.64
CA SER A 265 10.49 -3.30 8.00
C SER A 265 9.74 -2.85 6.76
N ILE A 266 8.41 -2.75 6.84
CA ILE A 266 7.57 -2.28 5.73
C ILE A 266 6.72 -1.09 6.12
N THR A 267 6.39 -0.29 5.11
CA THR A 267 5.34 0.72 5.12
C THR A 267 4.66 0.70 3.74
N HIS A 268 3.72 1.60 3.51
CA HIS A 268 3.24 1.88 2.17
C HIS A 268 3.86 3.18 1.69
N SER A 269 4.10 3.28 0.39
CA SER A 269 4.47 4.57 -0.18
C SER A 269 3.30 5.56 -0.04
N TYR A 270 3.68 6.82 0.02
CA TYR A 270 2.82 7.99 0.04
C TYR A 270 3.05 8.80 -1.23
N TYR A 271 2.21 9.79 -1.46
CA TYR A 271 2.34 10.61 -2.64
C TYR A 271 3.23 11.82 -2.38
N ASP A 272 4.11 12.10 -3.34
CA ASP A 272 4.87 13.34 -3.42
C ASP A 272 4.00 14.42 -4.08
N CYS A 273 3.44 15.29 -3.23
CA CYS A 273 2.65 16.44 -3.67
C CYS A 273 3.46 17.73 -3.80
N SER A 274 4.78 17.70 -3.55
CA SER A 274 5.63 18.89 -3.62
C SER A 274 5.64 19.64 -4.97
N PRO A 275 5.36 19.00 -6.13
CA PRO A 275 5.27 19.73 -7.40
C PRO A 275 4.02 20.59 -7.56
N PHE A 276 2.98 20.41 -6.76
CA PHE A 276 1.71 21.11 -6.91
C PHE A 276 1.62 22.33 -5.99
N ASN A 277 1.12 23.43 -6.54
CA ASN A 277 1.00 24.72 -5.85
C ASN A 277 -0.41 25.33 -5.95
N ASP A 278 -1.40 24.56 -6.37
CA ASP A 278 -2.78 25.04 -6.46
C ASP A 278 -3.48 24.94 -5.09
N ALA A 279 -4.50 25.78 -4.89
CA ALA A 279 -5.21 25.87 -3.60
C ALA A 279 -5.82 24.53 -3.12
N LYS A 280 -6.08 23.57 -4.02
CA LYS A 280 -6.63 22.26 -3.64
C LYS A 280 -5.56 21.29 -3.10
N SER A 281 -4.30 21.57 -3.37
CA SER A 281 -3.14 20.80 -2.90
C SER A 281 -2.73 21.13 -1.46
N TYR A 282 -3.26 22.25 -0.93
CA TYR A 282 -3.05 22.69 0.46
C TYR A 282 -4.27 22.41 1.33
N TRP A 283 -4.02 21.96 2.56
CA TRP A 283 -5.05 21.92 3.60
C TRP A 283 -5.14 23.29 4.26
N ASN A 284 -6.25 23.99 4.06
CA ASN A 284 -6.53 25.22 4.82
C ASN A 284 -7.45 24.86 5.99
N SER A 285 -7.01 25.14 7.22
CA SER A 285 -7.88 25.04 8.40
C SER A 285 -8.88 26.19 8.38
N THR A 286 -10.01 26.00 7.69
CA THR A 286 -11.06 27.02 7.52
C THR A 286 -12.32 26.72 8.31
N ASP A 287 -12.34 25.63 9.08
CA ASP A 287 -13.51 25.16 9.81
C ASP A 287 -13.20 25.07 11.32
N ASP A 288 -13.61 26.11 12.03
CA ASP A 288 -13.40 26.29 13.48
C ASP A 288 -14.03 25.18 14.35
N ARG A 289 -14.84 24.28 13.75
CA ARG A 289 -15.39 23.12 14.46
C ARG A 289 -14.35 22.02 14.70
N PHE A 290 -13.28 22.00 13.92
CA PHE A 290 -12.22 21.00 14.04
C PHE A 290 -11.02 21.59 14.77
N LEU A 291 -10.54 20.88 15.78
CA LEU A 291 -9.31 21.22 16.49
C LEU A 291 -8.09 20.72 15.73
N ASP A 292 -6.94 21.35 15.96
CA ASP A 292 -5.65 20.87 15.46
C ASP A 292 -5.42 19.42 15.91
N SER A 293 -4.87 18.61 15.01
CA SER A 293 -4.52 17.22 15.33
C SER A 293 -3.45 17.19 16.41
N SER A 294 -3.70 16.43 17.48
CA SER A 294 -2.68 16.11 18.48
C SER A 294 -2.18 14.69 18.28
N ILE A 295 -0.86 14.50 18.41
CA ILE A 295 -0.21 13.19 18.34
C ILE A 295 0.54 12.98 19.65
N ALA A 296 0.28 11.84 20.31
CA ALA A 296 1.05 11.39 21.46
C ALA A 296 2.10 10.40 20.99
N ILE A 297 3.38 10.68 21.26
CA ILE A 297 4.50 9.84 20.86
C ILE A 297 5.09 9.18 22.11
N PRO A 298 5.15 7.84 22.18
CA PRO A 298 5.80 7.18 23.30
C PRO A 298 7.30 7.45 23.29
N LEU A 299 7.85 7.81 24.44
CA LEU A 299 9.28 8.03 24.62
C LEU A 299 9.91 6.81 25.29
N PHE A 300 10.91 6.23 24.65
CA PHE A 300 11.79 5.27 25.30
C PHE A 300 12.87 6.03 26.07
N LEU A 301 12.78 6.02 27.41
CA LEU A 301 13.65 6.81 28.29
C LEU A 301 14.74 6.00 28.97
N ASN A 302 14.70 4.66 28.89
CA ASN A 302 15.60 3.74 29.58
C ASN A 302 16.26 2.75 28.63
N GLU A 303 17.30 2.05 29.10
CA GLU A 303 17.90 0.85 28.48
C GLU A 303 18.58 1.05 27.11
N GLY A 304 19.03 2.26 26.79
CA GLY A 304 19.77 2.52 25.54
C GLY A 304 18.90 2.50 24.27
N PHE A 305 17.57 2.46 24.44
CA PHE A 305 16.63 2.71 23.35
C PHE A 305 16.42 4.22 23.16
N TYR A 306 16.06 4.61 21.94
CA TYR A 306 15.71 5.98 21.60
C TYR A 306 14.42 6.00 20.77
N THR A 307 13.67 7.10 20.84
CA THR A 307 12.55 7.37 19.95
C THR A 307 13.03 8.33 18.86
N GLU A 308 12.96 7.92 17.60
CA GLU A 308 13.13 8.80 16.45
C GLU A 308 11.77 9.11 15.84
N LEU A 309 11.48 10.40 15.64
CA LEU A 309 10.29 10.85 14.93
C LEU A 309 10.71 11.32 13.54
N ILE A 310 10.15 10.67 12.51
CA ILE A 310 10.35 11.04 11.11
C ILE A 310 8.99 11.47 10.55
N ILE A 311 8.96 12.63 9.91
CA ILE A 311 7.74 13.23 9.36
C ILE A 311 7.92 13.34 7.85
N TYR A 312 7.00 12.72 7.11
CA TYR A 312 6.91 12.85 5.66
C TYR A 312 5.67 13.71 5.34
N PRO A 313 5.85 14.98 4.95
CA PRO A 313 4.71 15.78 4.50
C PRO A 313 4.19 15.20 3.18
N ILE A 314 2.93 14.76 3.18
CA ILE A 314 2.27 14.15 2.03
C ILE A 314 1.36 15.12 1.27
N PHE A 315 1.11 16.30 1.84
CA PHE A 315 0.40 17.42 1.20
C PHE A 315 1.43 18.47 0.77
N ALA A 316 1.05 19.33 -0.19
CA ALA A 316 1.88 20.50 -0.49
C ALA A 316 1.99 21.37 0.78
N VAL A 317 3.22 21.82 1.09
CA VAL A 317 3.55 22.62 2.27
C VAL A 317 3.81 24.06 1.87
#